data_AF-A0A285C3M0-F1
#
_entry.id   AF-A0A285C3M0-F1
#
_cell.length_a   1.000
_cell.length_b   1.000
_cell.length_c   1.000
_cell.angle_alpha   90.00
_cell.angle_beta   90.00
_cell.angle_gamma   90.00
#
_symmetry.space_group_name_H-M   'P 1'
#
loop_
_entity.id
_entity.type
_entity.pdbx_description
1 polymer ?
#
loop_
_entity_poly.entity_id
_entity_poly.type
_entity_poly.pdbx_seq_one_letter_code
_entity_poly.pdbx_strand_id
1 'polypeptide(L)'
;MTMSNIVHMRGFLASSIGVTCAAALALPLTPPAAATVARPAPSAEAAVPGSTQSLPLAPLGADRSLGSAPVQGLPRSDVHRFSMVGVVWDDPDTALHGRVQVRARALDSGTWSPWQDVETHYGDDGADPGTAERSSGRVRGATAPLWVGDSDGVEVRVRAEAETREVGAATAALPSGLRLELVDPGGAALPQGRPAGGPRVRGGLGVETSEAAAASAANAGLAPPGALEIPALDRAQTERELRTLRAGELTESQRVKPFIGPRPKIVTRRGWGADETLREKRFVYTKKVKAAFVHHTATGNGYRCSQAPSVIRGIYRYHVESMGWRDIGYNFLVDKCGKIYEGRAGGVAKAVFGAHTLGFNTNSMGVAVLGSFGSNRPSSAAVKAIARLTAWKLGLYGADPRGKTYLKSGGGNLYRKGTKARLNVISGHRDGFSTACPGWELYRKLGKARSTAARYQGR
;
A
#
# COMPACT_ATOMS: atom_id res chain seq x y z
N MET A 1 -61.38 -24.75 10.06
CA MET A 1 -60.16 -23.91 9.90
C MET A 1 -59.84 -23.88 8.41
N THR A 2 -60.09 -22.72 7.81
CA THR A 2 -60.17 -22.35 6.38
C THR A 2 -58.75 -22.19 5.77
N MET A 3 -58.43 -22.36 4.47
CA MET A 3 -59.09 -21.99 3.21
C MET A 3 -58.52 -22.81 2.01
N SER A 4 -59.39 -23.06 1.00
CA SER A 4 -59.26 -22.91 -0.48
C SER A 4 -57.88 -23.01 -1.18
N ASN A 5 -57.70 -23.55 -2.40
CA ASN A 5 -58.57 -23.97 -3.51
C ASN A 5 -57.78 -24.91 -4.45
N ILE A 6 -58.48 -25.86 -5.08
CA ILE A 6 -58.05 -26.63 -6.26
C ILE A 6 -58.95 -26.24 -7.42
N VAL A 7 -58.39 -25.88 -8.59
CA VAL A 7 -59.02 -26.15 -9.90
C VAL A 7 -57.92 -26.32 -10.96
N HIS A 8 -57.93 -27.47 -11.63
CA HIS A 8 -57.29 -27.72 -12.94
C HIS A 8 -58.36 -27.61 -14.02
N MET A 9 -58.06 -26.97 -15.16
CA MET A 9 -58.84 -27.17 -16.39
C MET A 9 -57.99 -27.05 -17.65
N ARG A 10 -58.14 -28.07 -18.50
CA ARG A 10 -57.74 -28.21 -19.91
C ARG A 10 -58.36 -27.03 -20.72
N GLY A 11 -57.72 -26.36 -21.66
CA GLY A 11 -57.08 -26.83 -22.90
C GLY A 11 -58.10 -26.79 -24.05
N PHE A 12 -58.00 -25.85 -25.02
CA PHE A 12 -58.40 -25.99 -26.44
C PHE A 12 -58.00 -24.75 -27.29
N LEU A 13 -57.52 -25.03 -28.51
CA LEU A 13 -57.19 -24.12 -29.61
C LEU A 13 -58.44 -23.67 -30.38
N ALA A 14 -58.45 -22.46 -30.95
CA ALA A 14 -58.96 -22.18 -32.30
C ALA A 14 -58.65 -20.73 -32.75
N SER A 15 -58.37 -20.58 -34.03
CA SER A 15 -58.01 -19.36 -34.78
C SER A 15 -59.18 -18.96 -35.70
N SER A 16 -59.44 -17.66 -35.89
CA SER A 16 -60.03 -17.11 -37.14
C SER A 16 -60.21 -15.56 -37.12
N ILE A 17 -59.40 -14.88 -37.94
CA ILE A 17 -59.64 -13.86 -39.00
C ILE A 17 -60.83 -12.86 -38.92
N GLY A 18 -60.51 -11.58 -39.20
CA GLY A 18 -61.37 -10.50 -39.73
C GLY A 18 -60.69 -9.13 -39.56
N VAL A 19 -59.92 -8.57 -40.50
CA VAL A 19 -60.20 -7.84 -41.76
C VAL A 19 -60.78 -6.42 -41.60
N THR A 20 -59.94 -5.46 -42.05
CA THR A 20 -60.15 -4.09 -42.60
C THR A 20 -60.70 -2.93 -41.75
N CYS A 21 -59.93 -1.83 -41.70
CA CYS A 21 -60.29 -0.60 -42.43
C CYS A 21 -59.07 0.31 -42.63
N ALA A 22 -58.84 0.70 -43.88
CA ALA A 22 -57.80 1.62 -44.32
C ALA A 22 -58.36 3.06 -44.37
N ALA A 23 -57.59 4.03 -43.88
CA ALA A 23 -57.75 5.43 -44.23
C ALA A 23 -56.35 6.03 -44.43
N ALA A 24 -55.97 6.20 -45.70
CA ALA A 24 -54.77 6.91 -46.12
C ALA A 24 -55.10 8.41 -46.17
N LEU A 25 -54.40 9.20 -45.37
CA LEU A 25 -54.32 10.66 -45.49
C LEU A 25 -52.86 11.00 -45.79
N ALA A 26 -52.63 11.47 -47.02
CA ALA A 26 -51.35 11.99 -47.47
C ALA A 26 -51.30 13.51 -47.23
N LEU A 27 -50.17 14.00 -46.69
CA LEU A 27 -49.52 15.32 -46.85
C LEU A 27 -48.65 15.61 -45.60
N PRO A 28 -47.62 16.47 -45.67
CA PRO A 28 -46.43 16.44 -46.50
C PRO A 28 -45.15 16.21 -45.66
N LEU A 29 -44.05 15.86 -46.33
CA LEU A 29 -42.72 15.65 -45.75
C LEU A 29 -42.17 16.88 -45.01
N THR A 30 -42.00 16.75 -43.70
CA THR A 30 -40.96 17.46 -42.93
C THR A 30 -40.09 16.41 -42.25
N PRO A 31 -38.76 16.41 -42.43
CA PRO A 31 -37.91 15.49 -41.67
C PRO A 31 -37.91 15.90 -40.20
N PRO A 32 -38.22 15.02 -39.24
CA PRO A 32 -37.86 15.30 -37.86
C PRO A 32 -36.34 15.40 -37.77
N ALA A 33 -35.85 16.45 -37.13
CA ALA A 33 -34.45 16.63 -36.80
C ALA A 33 -33.89 15.33 -36.22
N ALA A 34 -32.72 14.92 -36.71
CA ALA A 34 -32.00 13.75 -36.23
C ALA A 34 -31.99 13.73 -34.69
N ALA A 35 -32.75 12.81 -34.10
CA ALA A 35 -32.56 12.45 -32.71
C ALA A 35 -31.14 11.91 -32.63
N THR A 36 -30.25 12.69 -32.05
CA THR A 36 -28.95 12.22 -31.61
C THR A 36 -29.18 10.96 -30.79
N VAL A 37 -28.75 9.82 -31.33
CA VAL A 37 -28.62 8.60 -30.55
C VAL A 37 -27.67 8.97 -29.41
N ALA A 38 -28.24 9.20 -28.23
CA ALA A 38 -27.47 9.36 -27.02
C ALA A 38 -26.66 8.07 -26.88
N ARG A 39 -25.34 8.17 -27.08
CA ARG A 39 -24.40 7.09 -26.79
C ARG A 39 -24.73 6.58 -25.38
N PRO A 40 -24.83 5.26 -25.16
CA PRO A 40 -24.96 4.76 -23.81
C PRO A 40 -23.77 5.30 -23.00
N ALA A 41 -24.07 5.95 -21.87
CA ALA A 41 -23.05 6.33 -20.91
C ALA A 41 -22.24 5.09 -20.53
N PRO A 42 -20.91 5.19 -20.35
CA PRO A 42 -20.11 4.02 -20.02
C PRO A 42 -20.61 3.43 -18.71
N SER A 43 -21.17 2.23 -18.84
CA SER A 43 -21.38 1.28 -17.77
C SER A 43 -20.03 0.93 -17.14
N ALA A 44 -19.93 1.09 -15.82
CA ALA A 44 -18.83 0.67 -14.93
C ALA A 44 -17.64 -0.03 -15.64
N GLU A 45 -16.68 0.77 -16.12
CA GLU A 45 -15.43 0.23 -16.63
C GLU A 45 -14.56 -0.25 -15.47
N ALA A 46 -14.06 -1.48 -15.62
CA ALA A 46 -13.02 -2.05 -14.79
C ALA A 46 -11.88 -1.03 -14.60
N ALA A 47 -11.38 -0.91 -13.37
CA ALA A 47 -10.25 -0.04 -13.07
C ALA A 47 -9.13 -0.25 -14.10
N VAL A 48 -8.62 0.84 -14.69
CA VAL A 48 -7.42 0.77 -15.55
C VAL A 48 -6.31 0.12 -14.71
N PRO A 49 -5.79 -1.05 -15.13
CA PRO A 49 -4.66 -1.68 -14.46
C PRO A 49 -3.50 -0.69 -14.43
N GLY A 50 -2.91 -0.47 -13.25
CA GLY A 50 -1.71 0.37 -13.16
C GLY A 50 -0.54 -0.23 -13.94
N SER A 51 0.45 0.59 -14.29
CA SER A 51 1.62 0.18 -15.08
C SER A 51 2.93 0.67 -14.46
N THR A 52 4.03 0.02 -14.82
CA THR A 52 5.40 0.45 -14.50
C THR A 52 6.17 0.66 -15.81
N GLN A 53 6.81 1.81 -15.96
CA GLN A 53 7.75 2.11 -17.05
C GLN A 53 9.15 2.26 -16.47
N SER A 54 10.09 1.43 -16.93
CA SER A 54 11.49 1.45 -16.52
C SER A 54 12.35 2.11 -17.60
N LEU A 55 13.07 3.17 -17.27
CA LEU A 55 13.88 3.95 -18.20
C LEU A 55 15.35 3.95 -17.75
N PRO A 56 16.31 3.51 -18.58
CA PRO A 56 17.72 3.53 -18.21
C PRO A 56 18.23 4.96 -18.02
N LEU A 57 19.07 5.17 -17.01
CA LEU A 57 19.76 6.44 -16.81
C LEU A 57 21.09 6.42 -17.57
N ALA A 58 21.32 7.47 -18.36
CA ALA A 58 22.55 7.65 -19.11
C ALA A 58 23.41 8.73 -18.46
N PRO A 59 24.74 8.73 -18.68
CA PRO A 59 25.58 9.87 -18.33
C PRO A 59 25.00 11.16 -18.91
N LEU A 60 24.74 12.16 -18.06
CA LEU A 60 24.41 13.50 -18.54
C LEU A 60 25.73 14.20 -18.90
N GLY A 61 25.80 14.80 -20.09
CA GLY A 61 26.98 15.56 -20.51
C GLY A 61 27.36 16.62 -19.47
N ALA A 62 28.64 17.01 -19.42
CA ALA A 62 29.16 17.99 -18.47
C ALA A 62 28.53 19.39 -18.68
N ASP A 63 27.31 19.57 -18.18
CA ASP A 63 26.76 20.89 -17.94
C ASP A 63 27.68 21.56 -16.92
N ARG A 64 28.27 22.70 -17.33
CA ARG A 64 29.30 23.44 -16.56
C ARG A 64 28.78 23.88 -15.18
N SER A 65 27.47 23.82 -14.93
CA SER A 65 26.84 24.05 -13.63
C SER A 65 26.85 22.85 -12.67
N LEU A 66 27.24 21.65 -13.13
CA LEU A 66 27.10 20.39 -12.37
C LEU A 66 28.37 19.93 -11.64
N GLY A 67 29.53 20.56 -11.89
CA GLY A 67 30.82 20.15 -11.31
C GLY A 67 31.44 18.93 -12.03
N SER A 68 32.52 18.37 -11.48
CA SER A 68 33.27 17.24 -12.06
C SER A 68 32.74 15.85 -11.66
N ALA A 69 31.75 15.77 -10.78
CA ALA A 69 31.23 14.50 -10.29
C ALA A 69 30.40 13.78 -11.37
N PRO A 70 30.48 12.44 -11.48
CA PRO A 70 29.62 11.67 -12.38
C PRO A 70 28.14 11.96 -12.13
N VAL A 71 27.43 12.31 -13.21
CA VAL A 71 25.99 12.50 -13.19
C VAL A 71 25.36 11.54 -14.20
N GLN A 72 24.45 10.71 -13.74
CA GLN A 72 23.56 9.94 -14.60
C GLN A 72 22.13 10.47 -14.49
N GLY A 73 21.33 10.37 -15.54
CA GLY A 73 19.97 10.89 -15.50
C GLY A 73 19.22 10.72 -16.80
N LEU A 74 18.08 11.39 -16.86
CA LEU A 74 17.21 11.50 -18.01
C LEU A 74 16.87 12.99 -18.17
N PRO A 75 17.18 13.63 -19.33
CA PRO A 75 16.74 15.00 -19.60
C PRO A 75 15.21 15.05 -19.68
N ARG A 76 14.64 16.27 -19.78
CA ARG A 76 13.19 16.45 -19.91
C ARG A 76 12.65 15.58 -21.03
N SER A 77 11.78 14.65 -20.66
CA SER A 77 11.20 13.67 -21.57
C SER A 77 9.70 13.60 -21.36
N ASP A 78 8.95 13.52 -22.46
CA ASP A 78 7.54 13.14 -22.45
C ASP A 78 7.45 11.62 -22.24
N VAL A 79 6.54 11.20 -21.35
CA VAL A 79 6.40 9.81 -20.92
C VAL A 79 4.92 9.45 -20.78
N HIS A 80 4.63 8.16 -20.61
CA HIS A 80 3.28 7.76 -20.26
C HIS A 80 2.89 8.32 -18.89
N ARG A 81 1.59 8.43 -18.63
CA ARG A 81 1.07 8.89 -17.34
C ARG A 81 1.70 8.11 -16.20
N PHE A 82 2.09 8.80 -15.15
CA PHE A 82 2.54 8.23 -13.89
C PHE A 82 2.11 9.12 -12.71
N SER A 83 2.23 8.60 -11.49
CA SER A 83 2.03 9.42 -10.28
C SER A 83 3.09 9.22 -9.21
N MET A 84 3.95 8.22 -9.39
CA MET A 84 5.00 7.86 -8.47
C MET A 84 6.29 7.57 -9.23
N VAL A 85 7.42 7.97 -8.65
CA VAL A 85 8.74 7.77 -9.22
C VAL A 85 9.68 7.15 -8.21
N GLY A 86 10.64 6.37 -8.67
CA GLY A 86 11.76 5.90 -7.87
C GLY A 86 12.96 5.60 -8.76
N VAL A 87 14.12 5.36 -8.18
CA VAL A 87 15.32 4.94 -8.92
C VAL A 87 15.76 3.58 -8.38
N VAL A 88 16.00 2.64 -9.28
CA VAL A 88 16.47 1.28 -8.96
C VAL A 88 17.81 0.98 -9.64
N TRP A 89 18.52 -0.01 -9.13
CA TRP A 89 19.78 -0.51 -9.68
C TRP A 89 19.93 -2.02 -9.46
N ASP A 90 20.89 -2.64 -10.16
CA ASP A 90 20.94 -4.09 -10.30
C ASP A 90 21.26 -4.82 -8.99
N ASP A 91 22.29 -4.38 -8.27
CA ASP A 91 22.74 -5.04 -7.04
C ASP A 91 22.07 -4.46 -5.78
N PRO A 92 21.19 -5.21 -5.10
CA PRO A 92 20.56 -4.80 -3.86
C PRO A 92 21.49 -4.81 -2.64
N ASP A 93 22.78 -5.17 -2.80
CA ASP A 93 23.85 -5.06 -1.79
C ASP A 93 24.79 -3.86 -2.04
N THR A 94 24.69 -3.17 -3.19
CA THR A 94 25.42 -1.92 -3.48
C THR A 94 24.67 -0.68 -2.99
N ALA A 95 25.31 0.15 -2.16
CA ALA A 95 24.75 1.40 -1.68
C ALA A 95 24.88 2.55 -2.71
N LEU A 96 23.85 3.40 -2.80
CA LEU A 96 23.90 4.63 -3.61
C LEU A 96 24.42 5.80 -2.76
N HIS A 97 25.70 6.12 -2.93
CA HIS A 97 26.35 7.29 -2.32
C HIS A 97 26.20 8.52 -3.21
N GLY A 98 25.12 9.26 -3.02
CA GLY A 98 24.82 10.40 -3.87
C GLY A 98 23.45 11.02 -3.61
N ARG A 99 23.13 12.02 -4.43
CA ARG A 99 21.85 12.74 -4.40
C ARG A 99 21.04 12.41 -5.64
N VAL A 100 19.84 11.92 -5.42
CA VAL A 100 18.83 11.69 -6.48
C VAL A 100 17.84 12.84 -6.44
N GLN A 101 17.63 13.49 -7.59
CA GLN A 101 16.65 14.56 -7.71
C GLN A 101 15.75 14.34 -8.91
N VAL A 102 14.46 14.62 -8.74
CA VAL A 102 13.44 14.49 -9.79
C VAL A 102 12.63 15.78 -9.87
N ARG A 103 12.20 16.13 -11.08
CA ARG A 103 11.05 17.02 -11.30
C ARG A 103 10.11 16.39 -12.31
N ALA A 104 8.83 16.67 -12.16
CA ALA A 104 7.78 16.12 -13.00
C ALA A 104 6.91 17.24 -13.57
N ARG A 105 6.35 17.01 -14.75
CA ARG A 105 5.35 17.88 -15.38
C ARG A 105 3.97 17.37 -15.00
N ALA A 106 3.17 18.23 -14.36
CA ALA A 106 1.79 17.90 -14.01
C ALA A 106 0.93 17.77 -15.28
N LEU A 107 0.18 16.67 -15.37
CA LEU A 107 -0.63 16.32 -16.54
C LEU A 107 -1.74 17.35 -16.81
N ASP A 108 -2.31 17.95 -15.77
CA ASP A 108 -3.45 18.87 -15.86
C ASP A 108 -3.09 20.28 -16.32
N SER A 109 -1.89 20.74 -15.96
CA SER A 109 -1.46 22.13 -16.09
C SER A 109 -0.24 22.29 -16.97
N GLY A 110 0.43 21.19 -17.36
CA GLY A 110 1.70 21.23 -18.11
C GLY A 110 2.85 21.89 -17.34
N THR A 111 2.69 22.16 -16.05
CA THR A 111 3.66 22.88 -15.23
C THR A 111 4.68 21.92 -14.63
N TRP A 112 5.96 22.28 -14.73
CA TRP A 112 7.05 21.53 -14.09
C TRP A 112 7.17 21.87 -12.61
N SER A 113 7.29 20.87 -11.76
CA SER A 113 7.67 21.06 -10.36
C SER A 113 9.09 21.65 -10.25
N PRO A 114 9.43 22.30 -9.12
CA PRO A 114 10.83 22.45 -8.75
C PRO A 114 11.49 21.06 -8.60
N TRP A 115 12.82 21.05 -8.54
CA TRP A 115 13.58 19.85 -8.20
C TRP A 115 13.23 19.38 -6.78
N GLN A 116 12.99 18.09 -6.63
CA GLN A 116 12.72 17.43 -5.36
C GLN A 116 13.78 16.37 -5.12
N ASP A 117 14.32 16.30 -3.90
CA ASP A 117 15.19 15.21 -3.49
C ASP A 117 14.36 13.93 -3.31
N VAL A 118 14.87 12.81 -3.79
CA VAL A 118 14.33 11.47 -3.54
C VAL A 118 15.17 10.81 -2.45
N GLU A 119 14.53 10.29 -1.42
CA GLU A 119 15.20 9.72 -0.26
C GLU A 119 15.93 8.43 -0.65
N THR A 120 17.26 8.43 -0.53
CA THR A 120 18.15 7.35 -0.97
C THR A 120 18.41 6.31 0.14
N HIS A 121 17.65 6.34 1.24
CA HIS A 121 17.84 5.38 2.31
C HIS A 121 17.72 3.95 1.77
N TYR A 122 18.85 3.28 1.88
CA TYR A 122 19.19 2.10 1.14
C TYR A 122 19.21 0.90 2.08
N GLY A 123 18.60 -0.21 1.63
CA GLY A 123 18.71 -1.52 2.26
C GLY A 123 18.20 -1.59 3.71
N ASP A 124 17.47 -0.57 4.18
CA ASP A 124 16.88 -0.54 5.51
C ASP A 124 15.56 -1.32 5.53
N ASP A 125 14.75 -1.15 4.49
CA ASP A 125 13.63 -2.03 4.16
C ASP A 125 14.09 -3.12 3.18
N GLY A 126 13.45 -4.30 3.26
CA GLY A 126 13.74 -5.41 2.35
C GLY A 126 13.70 -6.78 3.00
N ALA A 127 13.90 -7.78 2.17
CA ALA A 127 13.88 -9.18 2.58
C ALA A 127 15.16 -9.57 3.33
N ASP A 128 14.98 -10.23 4.48
CA ASP A 128 16.09 -10.65 5.33
C ASP A 128 17.08 -11.56 4.58
N PRO A 129 18.40 -11.43 4.82
CA PRO A 129 19.41 -12.33 4.28
C PRO A 129 19.11 -13.80 4.58
N GLY A 130 19.19 -14.66 3.56
CA GLY A 130 18.91 -16.09 3.66
C GLY A 130 17.42 -16.47 3.60
N THR A 131 16.53 -15.53 3.32
CA THR A 131 15.13 -15.84 2.98
C THR A 131 14.97 -16.14 1.50
N ALA A 132 13.95 -16.94 1.14
CA ALA A 132 13.62 -17.25 -0.25
C ALA A 132 13.31 -16.01 -1.11
N GLU A 133 12.82 -14.94 -0.47
CA GLU A 133 12.60 -13.66 -1.14
C GLU A 133 13.92 -12.99 -1.54
N ARG A 134 14.87 -12.90 -0.60
CA ARG A 134 16.21 -12.34 -0.87
C ARG A 134 16.97 -13.16 -1.90
N SER A 135 16.87 -14.49 -1.87
CA SER A 135 17.57 -15.38 -2.79
C SER A 135 16.86 -15.58 -4.15
N SER A 136 15.82 -14.79 -4.46
CA SER A 136 15.04 -14.98 -5.69
C SER A 136 15.75 -14.52 -6.97
N GLY A 137 16.87 -13.78 -6.84
CA GLY A 137 17.59 -13.18 -7.97
C GLY A 137 16.87 -11.99 -8.63
N ARG A 138 15.69 -11.60 -8.13
CA ARG A 138 14.90 -10.48 -8.66
C ARG A 138 15.03 -9.18 -7.88
N VAL A 139 15.53 -9.26 -6.64
CA VAL A 139 15.56 -8.11 -5.74
C VAL A 139 16.56 -7.08 -6.24
N ARG A 140 16.16 -5.81 -6.27
CA ARG A 140 16.97 -4.67 -6.70
C ARG A 140 17.24 -3.69 -5.57
N GLY A 141 18.33 -2.95 -5.69
CA GLY A 141 18.55 -1.77 -4.86
C GLY A 141 17.64 -0.65 -5.34
N ALA A 142 17.17 0.20 -4.42
CA ALA A 142 16.20 1.23 -4.75
C ALA A 142 16.26 2.42 -3.80
N THR A 143 15.80 3.57 -4.28
CA THR A 143 15.40 4.70 -3.43
C THR A 143 14.01 4.44 -2.85
N ALA A 144 13.61 5.22 -1.85
CA ALA A 144 12.20 5.34 -1.52
C ALA A 144 11.42 5.93 -2.72
N PRO A 145 10.16 5.54 -2.94
CA PRO A 145 9.35 6.13 -3.99
C PRO A 145 8.88 7.54 -3.59
N LEU A 146 8.75 8.45 -4.56
CA LEU A 146 8.23 9.81 -4.39
C LEU A 146 6.87 9.94 -5.11
N TRP A 147 5.85 10.42 -4.40
CA TRP A 147 4.57 10.77 -5.01
C TRP A 147 4.64 12.15 -5.65
N VAL A 148 4.43 12.23 -6.96
CA VAL A 148 4.47 13.49 -7.73
C VAL A 148 3.10 13.95 -8.23
N GLY A 149 2.06 13.14 -8.03
CA GLY A 149 0.72 13.39 -8.60
C GLY A 149 0.66 13.06 -10.08
N ASP A 150 -0.53 13.17 -10.70
CA ASP A 150 -0.71 12.84 -12.12
C ASP A 150 0.23 13.66 -13.01
N SER A 151 1.17 12.97 -13.66
CA SER A 151 2.27 13.56 -14.41
C SER A 151 2.50 12.83 -15.73
N ASP A 152 3.03 13.54 -16.73
CA ASP A 152 3.28 13.05 -18.09
C ASP A 152 4.63 13.47 -18.67
N GLY A 153 5.44 14.16 -17.88
CA GLY A 153 6.81 14.53 -18.20
C GLY A 153 7.71 14.36 -16.98
N VAL A 154 8.95 13.97 -17.21
CA VAL A 154 9.92 13.73 -16.12
C VAL A 154 11.32 14.18 -16.50
N GLU A 155 12.09 14.55 -15.48
CA GLU A 155 13.53 14.74 -15.56
C GLU A 155 14.15 14.28 -14.24
N VAL A 156 15.23 13.50 -14.34
CA VAL A 156 15.93 12.95 -13.18
C VAL A 156 17.42 13.14 -13.32
N ARG A 157 18.08 13.40 -12.19
CA ARG A 157 19.53 13.38 -12.08
C ARG A 157 19.97 12.67 -10.81
N VAL A 158 20.97 11.84 -10.95
CA VAL A 158 21.65 11.11 -9.89
C VAL A 158 23.09 11.59 -9.90
N ARG A 159 23.48 12.32 -8.86
CA ARG A 159 24.84 12.83 -8.71
C ARG A 159 25.58 12.03 -7.65
N ALA A 160 26.75 11.51 -7.99
CA ALA A 160 27.65 10.93 -7.00
C ALA A 160 28.02 11.98 -5.94
N GLU A 161 28.18 11.55 -4.69
CA GLU A 161 28.79 12.39 -3.66
C GLU A 161 30.28 12.56 -3.97
N ALA A 162 30.78 13.80 -3.87
CA ALA A 162 32.21 14.05 -3.92
C ALA A 162 32.78 13.68 -2.55
N GLU A 163 33.69 12.71 -2.50
CA GLU A 163 34.41 12.39 -1.26
C GLU A 163 35.11 13.66 -0.74
N THR A 164 34.91 13.98 0.53
CA THR A 164 35.37 15.23 1.12
C THR A 164 36.88 15.35 1.08
N ARG A 165 37.38 16.36 0.33
CA ARG A 165 38.66 17.09 0.50
C ARG A 165 39.84 16.31 1.09
N GLU A 166 40.26 15.25 0.44
CA GLU A 166 41.69 14.94 0.32
C GLU A 166 42.10 15.18 -1.14
N VAL A 167 43.24 15.82 -1.35
CA VAL A 167 43.80 16.07 -2.68
C VAL A 167 44.10 14.71 -3.31
N GLY A 168 43.23 14.25 -4.21
CA GLY A 168 43.30 12.91 -4.82
C GLY A 168 42.12 11.97 -4.51
N ALA A 169 41.09 12.42 -3.77
CA ALA A 169 39.93 11.58 -3.47
C ALA A 169 39.14 11.20 -4.73
N ALA A 170 38.87 9.89 -4.88
CA ALA A 170 38.06 9.36 -5.97
C ALA A 170 36.59 9.73 -5.75
N THR A 171 35.86 10.09 -6.81
CA THR A 171 34.40 10.25 -6.71
C THR A 171 33.76 8.89 -6.46
N ALA A 172 32.84 8.79 -5.50
CA ALA A 172 32.10 7.55 -5.26
C ALA A 172 31.42 7.09 -6.56
N ALA A 173 31.66 5.83 -6.96
CA ALA A 173 31.03 5.29 -8.16
C ALA A 173 29.53 5.12 -7.94
N LEU A 174 28.72 5.50 -8.94
CA LEU A 174 27.29 5.21 -8.92
C LEU A 174 27.05 3.71 -9.17
N PRO A 175 25.98 3.12 -8.59
CA PRO A 175 25.61 1.74 -8.85
C PRO A 175 25.39 1.46 -10.34
N SER A 176 25.64 0.21 -10.77
CA SER A 176 25.37 -0.23 -12.13
C SER A 176 23.89 -0.43 -12.40
N GLY A 177 23.48 -0.23 -13.65
CA GLY A 177 22.11 -0.50 -14.08
C GLY A 177 21.06 0.44 -13.51
N LEU A 178 21.44 1.70 -13.23
CA LEU A 178 20.51 2.73 -12.76
C LEU A 178 19.35 2.92 -13.75
N ARG A 179 18.13 2.82 -13.23
CA ARG A 179 16.88 3.01 -13.99
C ARG A 179 15.92 3.88 -13.19
N LEU A 180 15.24 4.78 -13.89
CA LEU A 180 14.07 5.49 -13.39
C LEU A 180 12.85 4.60 -13.55
N GLU A 181 12.08 4.46 -12.48
CA GLU A 181 10.85 3.70 -12.43
C GLU A 181 9.69 4.69 -12.31
N LEU A 182 8.82 4.71 -13.32
CA LEU A 182 7.62 5.52 -13.36
C LEU A 182 6.41 4.62 -13.14
N VAL A 183 5.63 4.90 -12.11
CA VAL A 183 4.52 4.05 -11.68
C VAL A 183 3.21 4.80 -11.84
N ASP A 184 2.33 4.25 -12.68
CA ASP A 184 0.90 4.58 -12.70
C ASP A 184 0.18 3.65 -11.70
N PRO A 185 -0.41 4.18 -10.61
CA PRO A 185 -1.16 3.38 -9.65
C PRO A 185 -2.50 2.86 -10.18
N GLY A 186 -2.86 3.17 -11.43
CA GLY A 186 -4.12 2.82 -12.06
C GLY A 186 -5.27 3.74 -11.65
N GLY A 187 -6.45 3.46 -12.22
CA GLY A 187 -7.67 4.23 -11.98
C GLY A 187 -8.01 4.39 -10.48
N ALA A 188 -8.65 5.50 -10.12
CA ALA A 188 -9.08 5.74 -8.75
C ALA A 188 -10.10 4.67 -8.33
N ALA A 189 -9.80 3.94 -7.24
CA ALA A 189 -10.82 3.15 -6.56
C ALA A 189 -11.95 4.10 -6.11
N LEU A 190 -13.19 3.80 -6.51
CA LEU A 190 -14.35 4.66 -6.28
C LEU A 190 -14.55 5.00 -4.79
N PRO A 191 -15.03 6.23 -4.46
CA PRO A 191 -15.52 6.52 -3.12
C PRO A 191 -16.86 5.79 -2.84
N GLN A 192 -17.06 5.38 -1.59
CA GLN A 192 -18.30 4.79 -1.09
C GLN A 192 -19.48 5.79 -1.16
N GLY A 193 -20.65 5.34 -1.62
CA GLY A 193 -21.96 5.89 -1.24
C GLY A 193 -22.87 6.43 -2.36
N ARG A 194 -23.77 5.59 -2.90
CA ARG A 194 -25.12 5.98 -3.34
C ARG A 194 -26.13 4.91 -2.89
N PRO A 195 -27.35 5.27 -2.46
CA PRO A 195 -28.32 4.31 -1.95
C PRO A 195 -28.83 3.41 -3.08
N ALA A 196 -29.00 2.14 -2.77
CA ALA A 196 -29.52 1.13 -3.69
C ALA A 196 -31.01 1.41 -3.99
N GLY A 197 -31.30 1.80 -5.23
CA GLY A 197 -32.65 1.94 -5.74
C GLY A 197 -32.64 1.89 -7.26
N GLY A 198 -32.74 0.67 -7.82
CA GLY A 198 -32.85 0.44 -9.27
C GLY A 198 -32.82 -1.06 -9.61
N PRO A 199 -33.54 -1.54 -10.63
CA PRO A 199 -33.75 -2.97 -10.87
C PRO A 199 -32.43 -3.67 -11.22
N ARG A 200 -32.18 -4.82 -10.59
CA ARG A 200 -31.00 -5.66 -10.84
C ARG A 200 -31.07 -6.29 -12.22
N VAL A 201 -30.29 -5.77 -13.16
CA VAL A 201 -29.91 -6.51 -14.38
C VAL A 201 -28.77 -7.46 -13.99
N ARG A 202 -28.98 -8.77 -14.16
CA ARG A 202 -27.95 -9.81 -14.05
C ARG A 202 -26.93 -9.61 -15.18
N GLY A 203 -25.82 -8.93 -14.90
CA GLY A 203 -24.70 -8.76 -15.82
C GLY A 203 -23.37 -9.12 -15.13
N GLY A 204 -22.65 -10.08 -15.72
CA GLY A 204 -21.26 -10.47 -15.49
C GLY A 204 -20.63 -10.20 -14.12
N LEU A 205 -20.56 -11.23 -13.26
CA LEU A 205 -19.58 -11.27 -12.18
C LEU A 205 -18.18 -11.29 -12.82
N GLY A 206 -17.43 -10.19 -12.70
CA GLY A 206 -15.99 -10.24 -12.94
C GLY A 206 -15.39 -11.33 -12.07
N VAL A 207 -14.77 -12.34 -12.68
CA VAL A 207 -14.22 -13.49 -11.96
C VAL A 207 -13.11 -12.99 -11.03
N GLU A 208 -13.32 -13.12 -9.72
CA GLU A 208 -12.25 -12.84 -8.76
C GLU A 208 -11.09 -13.80 -9.00
N THR A 209 -9.87 -13.26 -9.07
CA THR A 209 -8.67 -14.09 -9.21
C THR A 209 -8.50 -14.98 -7.98
N SER A 210 -7.85 -16.13 -8.14
CA SER A 210 -7.53 -17.03 -7.02
C SER A 210 -6.76 -16.31 -5.91
N GLU A 211 -5.90 -15.37 -6.29
CA GLU A 211 -5.08 -14.57 -5.41
C GLU A 211 -5.93 -13.55 -4.63
N ALA A 212 -6.93 -12.94 -5.25
CA ALA A 212 -7.88 -12.06 -4.58
C ALA A 212 -8.76 -12.82 -3.59
N ALA A 213 -9.27 -13.99 -3.99
CA ALA A 213 -10.02 -14.86 -3.10
C ALA A 213 -9.17 -15.30 -1.89
N ALA A 214 -7.91 -15.68 -2.10
CA ALA A 214 -7.00 -16.10 -1.03
C ALA A 214 -6.67 -14.95 -0.06
N ALA A 215 -6.43 -13.74 -0.57
CA ALA A 215 -6.19 -12.55 0.26
C ALA A 215 -7.42 -12.21 1.11
N SER A 216 -8.62 -12.28 0.53
CA SER A 216 -9.86 -12.06 1.27
C SER A 216 -10.13 -13.16 2.30
N ALA A 217 -9.93 -14.43 1.95
CA ALA A 217 -10.13 -15.57 2.84
C ALA A 217 -9.21 -15.54 4.06
N ALA A 218 -8.02 -14.94 3.93
CA ALA A 218 -7.09 -14.78 5.05
C ALA A 218 -7.67 -13.93 6.21
N ASN A 219 -8.72 -13.14 5.94
CA ASN A 219 -9.45 -12.31 6.90
C ASN A 219 -10.86 -12.82 7.24
N ALA A 220 -11.25 -14.03 6.82
CA ALA A 220 -12.62 -14.54 6.95
C ALA A 220 -13.15 -14.58 8.40
N GLY A 221 -12.27 -14.68 9.40
CA GLY A 221 -12.65 -14.61 10.81
C GLY A 221 -12.96 -13.20 11.33
N LEU A 222 -12.77 -12.16 10.51
CA LEU A 222 -12.91 -10.74 10.90
C LEU A 222 -13.92 -9.98 10.05
N ALA A 223 -14.09 -10.38 8.79
CA ALA A 223 -14.99 -9.76 7.81
C ALA A 223 -15.40 -10.79 6.74
N PRO A 224 -16.58 -10.64 6.11
CA PRO A 224 -17.00 -11.53 5.05
C PRO A 224 -16.09 -11.44 3.81
N PRO A 225 -16.01 -12.50 2.98
CA PRO A 225 -15.29 -12.45 1.71
C PRO A 225 -15.71 -11.24 0.86
N GLY A 226 -14.72 -10.57 0.27
CA GLY A 226 -14.92 -9.37 -0.54
C GLY A 226 -15.21 -8.08 0.23
N ALA A 227 -15.16 -8.09 1.57
CA ALA A 227 -15.29 -6.86 2.35
C ALA A 227 -14.20 -5.84 1.98
N LEU A 228 -14.60 -4.59 1.74
CA LEU A 228 -13.67 -3.48 1.50
C LEU A 228 -13.01 -2.99 2.80
N GLU A 229 -13.65 -3.23 3.93
CA GLU A 229 -13.17 -2.76 5.23
C GLU A 229 -13.54 -3.80 6.30
N ILE A 230 -12.62 -4.00 7.24
CA ILE A 230 -12.88 -4.75 8.47
C ILE A 230 -13.41 -3.75 9.50
N PRO A 231 -14.63 -3.92 10.04
CA PRO A 231 -15.29 -2.91 10.87
C PRO A 231 -14.56 -2.70 12.20
N ALA A 232 -14.59 -1.49 12.76
CA ALA A 232 -14.07 -1.29 14.11
C ALA A 232 -14.91 -2.07 15.12
N LEU A 233 -14.29 -2.52 16.20
CA LEU A 233 -14.95 -3.12 17.35
C LEU A 233 -14.73 -2.27 18.60
N ASP A 234 -15.69 -2.31 19.52
CA ASP A 234 -15.45 -1.86 20.88
C ASP A 234 -14.56 -2.85 21.66
N ARG A 235 -14.27 -2.54 22.93
CA ARG A 235 -13.44 -3.38 23.78
C ARG A 235 -14.05 -4.77 24.01
N ALA A 236 -15.31 -4.85 24.41
CA ALA A 236 -15.96 -6.11 24.75
C ALA A 236 -16.07 -7.05 23.53
N GLN A 237 -16.41 -6.49 22.37
CA GLN A 237 -16.41 -7.19 21.09
C GLN A 237 -15.01 -7.71 20.73
N THR A 238 -13.97 -6.88 20.90
CA THR A 238 -12.58 -7.27 20.61
C THR A 238 -12.11 -8.40 21.53
N GLU A 239 -12.50 -8.39 22.82
CA GLU A 239 -12.14 -9.45 23.76
C GLU A 239 -12.82 -10.78 23.42
N ARG A 240 -14.07 -10.77 22.93
CA ARG A 240 -14.74 -11.97 22.41
C ARG A 240 -14.07 -12.49 21.13
N GLU A 241 -13.73 -11.58 20.21
CA GLU A 241 -13.00 -11.92 18.98
C GLU A 241 -11.64 -12.57 19.31
N LEU A 242 -10.89 -12.01 20.26
CA LEU A 242 -9.62 -12.58 20.74
C LEU A 242 -9.77 -14.02 21.24
N ARG A 243 -10.77 -14.28 22.08
CA ARG A 243 -11.03 -15.64 22.59
C ARG A 243 -11.36 -16.62 21.48
N THR A 244 -12.00 -16.17 20.40
CA THR A 244 -12.31 -17.00 19.24
C THR A 244 -11.06 -17.27 18.41
N LEU A 245 -10.28 -16.23 18.09
CA LEU A 245 -9.10 -16.33 17.23
C LEU A 245 -7.91 -17.05 17.89
N ARG A 246 -7.85 -17.06 19.22
CA ARG A 246 -6.68 -17.51 20.00
C ARG A 246 -7.07 -18.50 21.13
N ALA A 247 -8.24 -19.14 21.06
CA ALA A 247 -8.76 -20.01 22.13
C ALA A 247 -7.71 -20.97 22.73
N GLY A 248 -6.96 -21.66 21.86
CA GLY A 248 -5.94 -22.64 22.25
C GLY A 248 -4.56 -22.06 22.61
N GLU A 249 -4.36 -20.75 22.48
CA GLU A 249 -3.06 -20.11 22.71
C GLU A 249 -3.03 -19.21 23.96
N LEU A 250 -4.20 -18.80 24.48
CA LEU A 250 -4.30 -17.89 25.62
C LEU A 250 -4.06 -18.60 26.95
N THR A 251 -3.20 -18.01 27.80
CA THR A 251 -3.05 -18.40 29.20
C THR A 251 -4.31 -18.09 30.00
N GLU A 252 -4.48 -18.70 31.18
CA GLU A 252 -5.61 -18.40 32.07
C GLU A 252 -5.68 -16.91 32.44
N SER A 253 -4.53 -16.30 32.77
CA SER A 253 -4.45 -14.88 33.07
C SER A 253 -4.88 -14.00 31.89
N GLN A 254 -4.50 -14.36 30.66
CA GLN A 254 -4.93 -13.65 29.45
C GLN A 254 -6.43 -13.85 29.16
N ARG A 255 -7.01 -14.99 29.54
CA ARG A 255 -8.46 -15.21 29.46
C ARG A 255 -9.21 -14.38 30.49
N VAL A 256 -8.69 -14.18 31.70
CA VAL A 256 -9.38 -13.37 32.71
C VAL A 256 -9.31 -11.88 32.37
N LYS A 257 -8.11 -11.36 32.08
CA LYS A 257 -7.89 -9.94 31.78
C LYS A 257 -7.07 -9.78 30.50
N PRO A 258 -7.72 -9.82 29.33
CA PRO A 258 -7.02 -9.59 28.07
C PRO A 258 -6.58 -8.12 27.97
N PHE A 259 -5.27 -7.89 28.00
CA PHE A 259 -4.68 -6.57 27.74
C PHE A 259 -4.66 -6.30 26.23
N ILE A 260 -5.84 -6.08 25.64
CA ILE A 260 -6.04 -5.82 24.22
C ILE A 260 -6.81 -4.51 24.00
N GLY A 261 -6.37 -3.71 23.03
CA GLY A 261 -7.08 -2.49 22.64
C GLY A 261 -8.23 -2.79 21.67
N PRO A 262 -9.28 -1.94 21.63
CA PRO A 262 -10.37 -2.08 20.66
C PRO A 262 -9.84 -2.17 19.23
N ARG A 263 -10.32 -3.15 18.45
CA ARG A 263 -9.89 -3.34 17.07
C ARG A 263 -10.26 -2.11 16.23
N PRO A 264 -9.29 -1.43 15.60
CA PRO A 264 -9.61 -0.32 14.73
C PRO A 264 -10.30 -0.81 13.45
N LYS A 265 -10.98 0.11 12.77
CA LYS A 265 -11.40 -0.09 11.38
C LYS A 265 -10.15 -0.19 10.49
N ILE A 266 -10.12 -1.18 9.60
CA ILE A 266 -8.99 -1.42 8.68
C ILE A 266 -9.52 -1.54 7.26
N VAL A 267 -8.97 -0.78 6.32
CA VAL A 267 -9.24 -0.95 4.90
C VAL A 267 -8.52 -2.20 4.41
N THR A 268 -9.27 -3.14 3.84
CA THR A 268 -8.69 -4.38 3.31
C THR A 268 -7.89 -4.10 2.04
N ARG A 269 -7.10 -5.08 1.61
CA ARG A 269 -6.42 -5.03 0.31
C ARG A 269 -7.36 -4.72 -0.85
N ARG A 270 -8.52 -5.38 -0.88
CA ARG A 270 -9.59 -5.04 -1.83
C ARG A 270 -10.09 -3.60 -1.68
N GLY A 271 -10.23 -3.12 -0.45
CA GLY A 271 -10.72 -1.77 -0.14
C GLY A 271 -9.84 -0.64 -0.67
N TRP A 272 -8.53 -0.83 -0.79
CA TRP A 272 -7.63 0.15 -1.43
C TRP A 272 -7.29 -0.20 -2.89
N GLY A 273 -7.85 -1.29 -3.42
CA GLY A 273 -7.71 -1.70 -4.81
C GLY A 273 -6.40 -2.45 -5.11
N ALA A 274 -5.94 -3.30 -4.19
CA ALA A 274 -4.78 -4.16 -4.44
C ALA A 274 -4.97 -5.02 -5.68
N ASP A 275 -4.01 -4.97 -6.60
CA ASP A 275 -3.88 -5.97 -7.65
C ASP A 275 -3.18 -7.21 -7.10
N GLU A 276 -3.97 -8.21 -6.72
CA GLU A 276 -3.47 -9.41 -6.07
C GLU A 276 -2.68 -10.32 -7.02
N THR A 277 -2.68 -10.03 -8.32
CA THR A 277 -1.89 -10.78 -9.31
C THR A 277 -0.40 -10.45 -9.28
N LEU A 278 -0.01 -9.29 -8.73
CA LEU A 278 1.40 -8.88 -8.64
C LEU A 278 2.17 -9.68 -7.59
N ARG A 279 1.54 -9.93 -6.43
CA ARG A 279 2.22 -10.58 -5.30
C ARG A 279 2.47 -12.07 -5.55
N GLU A 280 3.43 -12.61 -4.81
CA GLU A 280 3.58 -14.05 -4.69
C GLU A 280 2.35 -14.72 -4.10
N LYS A 281 2.02 -15.91 -4.60
CA LYS A 281 0.81 -16.65 -4.22
C LYS A 281 0.78 -17.05 -2.75
N ARG A 282 1.93 -17.48 -2.21
CA ARG A 282 2.04 -18.05 -0.85
C ARG A 282 2.30 -16.98 0.21
N PHE A 283 1.47 -16.99 1.26
CA PHE A 283 1.69 -16.22 2.48
C PHE A 283 2.81 -16.83 3.34
N VAL A 284 3.54 -15.98 4.04
CA VAL A 284 4.61 -16.38 4.97
C VAL A 284 4.29 -15.81 6.35
N TYR A 285 4.42 -16.65 7.37
CA TYR A 285 4.09 -16.29 8.74
C TYR A 285 5.27 -16.54 9.68
N THR A 286 5.34 -15.73 10.73
CA THR A 286 6.20 -15.93 11.88
C THR A 286 5.42 -16.53 13.03
N LYS A 287 6.07 -16.78 14.17
CA LYS A 287 5.41 -17.40 15.32
C LYS A 287 4.50 -16.44 16.08
N LYS A 288 4.87 -15.16 16.20
CA LYS A 288 4.13 -14.14 16.98
C LYS A 288 4.58 -12.74 16.62
N VAL A 289 3.80 -11.72 16.97
CA VAL A 289 4.24 -10.31 16.87
C VAL A 289 4.68 -9.82 18.25
N LYS A 290 6.00 -9.63 18.43
CA LYS A 290 6.59 -9.14 19.69
C LYS A 290 6.83 -7.63 19.71
N ALA A 291 6.99 -7.03 18.54
CA ALA A 291 7.25 -5.61 18.39
C ALA A 291 6.58 -5.04 17.13
N ALA A 292 6.36 -3.74 17.13
CA ALA A 292 5.97 -2.95 15.98
C ALA A 292 7.10 -1.97 15.63
N PHE A 293 7.55 -1.99 14.38
CA PHE A 293 8.43 -0.98 13.84
C PHE A 293 7.59 0.06 13.09
N VAL A 294 7.69 1.31 13.52
CA VAL A 294 7.02 2.45 12.89
C VAL A 294 7.97 3.05 11.85
N HIS A 295 7.41 3.25 10.66
CA HIS A 295 8.05 3.73 9.46
C HIS A 295 7.38 5.01 8.96
N HIS A 296 8.10 5.77 8.14
CA HIS A 296 7.49 6.65 7.15
C HIS A 296 7.65 6.02 5.77
N THR A 297 6.90 6.44 4.75
CA THR A 297 7.11 5.94 3.38
C THR A 297 8.08 6.77 2.57
N ALA A 298 8.48 7.94 3.09
CA ALA A 298 9.32 8.92 2.39
C ALA A 298 8.72 9.45 1.06
N THR A 299 7.44 9.19 0.81
CA THR A 299 6.75 9.54 -0.45
C THR A 299 6.40 11.01 -0.63
N GLY A 300 6.78 11.89 0.30
CA GLY A 300 6.29 13.27 0.36
C GLY A 300 4.85 13.37 0.89
N ASN A 301 4.42 14.60 1.18
CA ASN A 301 3.18 14.87 1.93
C ASN A 301 2.05 15.51 1.09
N GLY A 302 2.29 15.71 -0.21
CA GLY A 302 1.40 16.45 -1.12
C GLY A 302 0.10 15.75 -1.51
N TYR A 303 -0.05 14.45 -1.25
CA TYR A 303 -1.27 13.70 -1.58
C TYR A 303 -2.48 14.17 -0.76
N ARG A 304 -3.69 14.15 -1.32
CA ARG A 304 -4.96 14.30 -0.59
C ARG A 304 -5.34 12.98 0.07
N CYS A 305 -6.05 12.98 1.19
CA CYS A 305 -6.44 11.72 1.84
C CYS A 305 -7.27 10.78 0.95
N SER A 306 -8.05 11.33 0.00
CA SER A 306 -8.74 10.53 -1.02
C SER A 306 -7.80 9.82 -2.00
N GLN A 307 -6.55 10.30 -2.15
CA GLN A 307 -5.51 9.68 -2.96
C GLN A 307 -4.68 8.64 -2.20
N ALA A 308 -4.89 8.47 -0.89
CA ALA A 308 -4.13 7.49 -0.10
C ALA A 308 -4.18 6.07 -0.69
N PRO A 309 -5.33 5.53 -1.14
CA PRO A 309 -5.34 4.25 -1.86
C PRO A 309 -4.44 4.21 -3.10
N SER A 310 -4.39 5.29 -3.90
CA SER A 310 -3.53 5.37 -5.07
C SER A 310 -2.05 5.43 -4.69
N VAL A 311 -1.69 6.17 -3.64
CA VAL A 311 -0.31 6.17 -3.11
C VAL A 311 0.09 4.75 -2.70
N ILE A 312 -0.78 4.02 -1.99
CA ILE A 312 -0.52 2.65 -1.53
C ILE A 312 -0.38 1.69 -2.72
N ARG A 313 -1.23 1.80 -3.75
CA ARG A 313 -1.09 1.00 -4.98
C ARG A 313 0.23 1.29 -5.69
N GLY A 314 0.66 2.56 -5.73
CA GLY A 314 1.96 2.95 -6.26
C GLY A 314 3.12 2.30 -5.51
N ILE A 315 3.13 2.39 -4.17
CA ILE A 315 4.15 1.75 -3.32
C ILE A 315 4.16 0.24 -3.55
N TYR A 316 2.99 -0.39 -3.55
CA TYR A 316 2.86 -1.82 -3.76
C TYR A 316 3.44 -2.26 -5.11
N ARG A 317 3.07 -1.57 -6.20
CA ARG A 317 3.61 -1.86 -7.53
C ARG A 317 5.11 -1.61 -7.60
N TYR A 318 5.62 -0.52 -7.01
CA TYR A 318 7.05 -0.24 -6.94
C TYR A 318 7.81 -1.35 -6.19
N HIS A 319 7.32 -1.79 -5.04
CA HIS A 319 7.95 -2.87 -4.27
C HIS A 319 7.99 -4.19 -5.06
N VAL A 320 6.94 -4.51 -5.80
CA VAL A 320 6.85 -5.80 -6.52
C VAL A 320 7.54 -5.75 -7.87
N GLU A 321 7.11 -4.86 -8.77
CA GLU A 321 7.57 -4.82 -10.16
C GLU A 321 8.95 -4.21 -10.28
N SER A 322 9.22 -3.13 -9.54
CA SER A 322 10.48 -2.39 -9.66
C SER A 322 11.56 -2.95 -8.73
N MET A 323 11.22 -3.29 -7.50
CA MET A 323 12.18 -3.80 -6.51
C MET A 323 12.25 -5.34 -6.43
N GLY A 324 11.33 -6.05 -7.08
CA GLY A 324 11.33 -7.52 -7.13
C GLY A 324 10.89 -8.21 -5.83
N TRP A 325 10.20 -7.50 -4.93
CA TRP A 325 9.72 -8.07 -3.67
C TRP A 325 8.46 -8.91 -3.88
N ARG A 326 8.14 -9.77 -2.92
CA ARG A 326 7.00 -10.68 -3.01
C ARG A 326 5.65 -10.00 -2.88
N ASP A 327 5.62 -8.85 -2.22
CA ASP A 327 4.43 -8.03 -1.93
C ASP A 327 4.93 -6.69 -1.36
N ILE A 328 4.01 -5.78 -1.01
CA ILE A 328 4.34 -4.60 -0.21
C ILE A 328 5.00 -5.01 1.12
N GLY A 329 6.08 -4.33 1.50
CA GLY A 329 6.94 -4.78 2.61
C GLY A 329 6.33 -4.60 4.00
N TYR A 330 5.46 -3.61 4.16
CA TYR A 330 4.84 -3.25 5.43
C TYR A 330 3.58 -4.08 5.70
N ASN A 331 3.35 -4.46 6.96
CA ASN A 331 2.13 -5.17 7.34
C ASN A 331 0.91 -4.23 7.36
N PHE A 332 1.11 -2.97 7.72
CA PHE A 332 0.07 -1.96 7.78
C PHE A 332 0.57 -0.61 7.27
N LEU A 333 -0.35 0.17 6.72
CA LEU A 333 -0.11 1.56 6.36
C LEU A 333 -1.10 2.48 7.07
N VAL A 334 -0.68 3.71 7.36
CA VAL A 334 -1.49 4.75 8.01
C VAL A 334 -1.37 6.04 7.23
N ASP A 335 -2.50 6.60 6.78
CA ASP A 335 -2.47 7.91 6.11
C ASP A 335 -2.50 9.08 7.10
N LYS A 336 -2.26 10.30 6.60
CA LYS A 336 -2.31 11.53 7.41
C LYS A 336 -3.70 11.86 7.96
N CYS A 337 -4.76 11.22 7.48
CA CYS A 337 -6.12 11.33 8.01
C CYS A 337 -6.42 10.26 9.08
N GLY A 338 -5.48 9.36 9.38
CA GLY A 338 -5.63 8.32 10.40
C GLY A 338 -6.40 7.07 9.93
N LYS A 339 -6.58 6.88 8.62
CA LYS A 339 -7.09 5.62 8.07
C LYS A 339 -5.99 4.56 8.12
N ILE A 340 -6.35 3.35 8.51
CA ILE A 340 -5.43 2.20 8.59
C ILE A 340 -5.74 1.26 7.43
N TYR A 341 -4.71 0.81 6.75
CA TYR A 341 -4.79 -0.08 5.59
C TYR A 341 -4.03 -1.36 5.87
N GLU A 342 -4.60 -2.48 5.46
CA GLU A 342 -3.88 -3.76 5.36
C GLU A 342 -2.79 -3.65 4.29
N GLY A 343 -1.54 -3.90 4.66
CA GLY A 343 -0.42 -3.98 3.72
C GLY A 343 -0.23 -5.42 3.24
N ARG A 344 0.90 -6.03 3.62
CA ARG A 344 1.32 -7.36 3.18
C ARG A 344 0.25 -8.43 3.42
N ALA A 345 -0.07 -9.19 2.37
CA ALA A 345 -1.15 -10.16 2.36
C ALA A 345 -0.90 -11.35 3.29
N GLY A 346 -1.99 -11.91 3.81
CA GLY A 346 -1.96 -13.07 4.71
C GLY A 346 -2.82 -12.93 5.96
N GLY A 347 -3.49 -11.78 6.14
CA GLY A 347 -4.53 -11.57 7.13
C GLY A 347 -4.09 -10.72 8.32
N VAL A 348 -4.87 -9.69 8.64
CA VAL A 348 -4.49 -8.63 9.60
C VAL A 348 -4.35 -9.12 11.03
N ALA A 349 -4.97 -10.23 11.42
CA ALA A 349 -4.82 -10.81 12.76
C ALA A 349 -3.58 -11.74 12.87
N LYS A 350 -3.06 -12.27 11.76
CA LYS A 350 -1.95 -13.24 11.75
C LYS A 350 -0.57 -12.57 11.79
N ALA A 351 0.46 -13.30 12.21
CA ALA A 351 1.83 -12.79 12.30
C ALA A 351 2.56 -12.86 10.95
N VAL A 352 2.02 -12.17 9.92
CA VAL A 352 2.57 -12.13 8.56
C VAL A 352 4.03 -11.65 8.59
N PHE A 353 4.94 -12.43 8.01
CA PHE A 353 6.35 -12.06 7.87
C PHE A 353 6.47 -10.88 6.92
N GLY A 354 7.10 -9.78 7.34
CA GLY A 354 7.27 -8.56 6.55
C GLY A 354 8.56 -8.50 5.73
N ALA A 355 8.78 -7.36 5.07
CA ALA A 355 10.04 -6.97 4.42
C ALA A 355 10.30 -5.47 4.69
N HIS A 356 10.06 -5.03 5.93
CA HIS A 356 10.03 -3.64 6.35
C HIS A 356 11.15 -3.26 7.30
N THR A 357 11.96 -4.19 7.82
CA THR A 357 13.07 -3.83 8.71
C THR A 357 14.10 -4.92 8.56
N LEU A 358 15.11 -4.68 7.74
CA LEU A 358 16.13 -5.67 7.43
C LEU A 358 16.76 -6.18 8.73
N GLY A 359 16.71 -7.50 8.92
CA GLY A 359 17.19 -8.18 10.11
C GLY A 359 16.16 -8.29 11.24
N PHE A 360 15.02 -7.62 11.18
CA PHE A 360 13.98 -7.68 12.22
C PHE A 360 12.58 -7.96 11.68
N ASN A 361 12.42 -8.41 10.44
CA ASN A 361 11.14 -8.84 9.89
C ASN A 361 10.53 -10.04 10.65
N THR A 362 11.37 -10.87 11.27
CA THR A 362 10.91 -12.03 12.07
C THR A 362 10.33 -11.59 13.42
N ASN A 363 9.11 -12.05 13.72
CA ASN A 363 8.36 -11.81 14.95
C ASN A 363 8.08 -10.32 15.25
N SER A 364 7.96 -9.50 14.22
CA SER A 364 7.57 -8.10 14.32
C SER A 364 6.48 -7.77 13.30
N MET A 365 6.03 -6.51 13.31
CA MET A 365 5.23 -5.96 12.24
C MET A 365 5.73 -4.57 11.85
N GLY A 366 5.56 -4.21 10.58
CA GLY A 366 5.84 -2.87 10.06
C GLY A 366 4.56 -2.04 9.95
N VAL A 367 4.61 -0.81 10.45
CA VAL A 367 3.55 0.20 10.31
C VAL A 367 4.11 1.42 9.60
N ALA A 368 3.81 1.58 8.31
CA ALA A 368 4.29 2.71 7.51
C ALA A 368 3.29 3.86 7.48
N VAL A 369 3.71 5.03 7.95
CA VAL A 369 2.92 6.25 7.86
C VAL A 369 3.19 6.90 6.50
N LEU A 370 2.15 7.09 5.70
CA LEU A 370 2.26 7.70 4.37
C LEU A 370 2.73 9.15 4.49
N GLY A 371 3.97 9.41 4.06
CA GLY A 371 4.60 10.73 4.06
C GLY A 371 6.08 10.73 4.40
N SER A 372 6.66 11.93 4.45
CA SER A 372 8.05 12.20 4.84
C SER A 372 8.06 13.09 6.09
N PHE A 373 8.49 12.53 7.23
CA PHE A 373 8.47 13.19 8.55
C PHE A 373 9.86 13.55 9.10
N GLY A 374 10.82 13.87 8.21
CA GLY A 374 12.12 14.42 8.61
C GLY A 374 11.94 15.73 9.40
N SER A 375 11.40 16.75 8.73
CA SER A 375 11.03 18.04 9.32
C SER A 375 9.52 18.27 9.43
N ASN A 376 8.71 17.52 8.67
CA ASN A 376 7.25 17.64 8.72
C ASN A 376 6.67 16.89 9.91
N ARG A 377 5.71 17.51 10.59
CA ARG A 377 5.05 16.92 11.76
C ARG A 377 3.96 15.94 11.32
N PRO A 378 3.88 14.72 11.90
CA PRO A 378 2.75 13.84 11.65
C PRO A 378 1.48 14.42 12.26
N SER A 379 0.34 14.16 11.62
CA SER A 379 -0.96 14.56 12.15
C SER A 379 -1.28 13.83 13.46
N SER A 380 -2.10 14.45 14.31
CA SER A 380 -2.59 13.80 15.52
C SER A 380 -3.42 12.54 15.20
N ALA A 381 -4.14 12.55 14.07
CA ALA A 381 -4.92 11.44 13.58
C ALA A 381 -4.03 10.22 13.25
N ALA A 382 -2.91 10.43 12.54
CA ALA A 382 -1.96 9.37 12.21
C ALA A 382 -1.34 8.77 13.49
N VAL A 383 -0.89 9.61 14.43
CA VAL A 383 -0.32 9.13 15.71
C VAL A 383 -1.35 8.34 16.53
N LYS A 384 -2.62 8.77 16.54
CA LYS A 384 -3.72 8.05 17.20
C LYS A 384 -4.04 6.73 16.51
N ALA A 385 -3.98 6.68 15.19
CA ALA A 385 -4.16 5.46 14.40
C ALA A 385 -3.07 4.43 14.71
N ILE A 386 -1.79 4.85 14.76
CA ILE A 386 -0.68 3.98 15.20
C ILE A 386 -0.96 3.43 16.60
N ALA A 387 -1.38 4.27 17.55
CA ALA A 387 -1.67 3.84 18.91
C ALA A 387 -2.82 2.82 18.99
N ARG A 388 -3.92 3.03 18.24
CA ARG A 388 -5.05 2.08 18.18
C ARG A 388 -4.64 0.75 17.55
N LEU A 389 -3.96 0.81 16.41
CA LEU A 389 -3.48 -0.36 15.68
C LEU A 389 -2.53 -1.19 16.55
N THR A 390 -1.52 -0.55 17.14
CA THR A 390 -0.54 -1.24 17.99
C THR A 390 -1.16 -1.78 19.27
N ALA A 391 -2.11 -1.07 19.91
CA ALA A 391 -2.83 -1.57 21.08
C ALA A 391 -3.58 -2.88 20.78
N TRP A 392 -4.29 -2.94 19.65
CA TRP A 392 -5.01 -4.13 19.22
C TRP A 392 -4.03 -5.25 18.78
N LYS A 393 -3.17 -4.96 17.81
CA LYS A 393 -2.34 -5.98 17.15
C LYS A 393 -1.29 -6.59 18.09
N LEU A 394 -0.67 -5.81 18.96
CA LEU A 394 0.23 -6.34 20.00
C LEU A 394 -0.55 -7.05 21.11
N GLY A 395 -1.78 -6.60 21.37
CA GLY A 395 -2.68 -7.22 22.35
C GLY A 395 -3.10 -8.64 21.96
N LEU A 396 -3.23 -8.93 20.65
CA LEU A 396 -3.43 -10.30 20.14
C LEU A 396 -2.33 -11.28 20.58
N TYR A 397 -1.13 -10.78 20.92
CA TYR A 397 0.03 -11.56 21.34
C TYR A 397 0.49 -11.22 22.77
N GLY A 398 -0.33 -10.47 23.53
CA GLY A 398 -0.06 -10.13 24.93
C GLY A 398 1.10 -9.16 25.17
N ALA A 399 1.61 -8.47 24.15
CA ALA A 399 2.74 -7.56 24.30
C ALA A 399 2.31 -6.19 24.85
N ASP A 400 3.02 -5.69 25.87
CA ASP A 400 2.81 -4.37 26.47
C ASP A 400 3.46 -3.26 25.60
N PRO A 401 2.69 -2.30 25.08
CA PRO A 401 3.19 -1.19 24.27
C PRO A 401 4.28 -0.33 24.93
N ARG A 402 4.30 -0.22 26.26
CA ARG A 402 5.34 0.53 27.01
C ARG A 402 6.59 -0.31 27.28
N GLY A 403 6.48 -1.63 27.09
CA GLY A 403 7.52 -2.58 27.45
C GLY A 403 8.73 -2.56 26.51
N LYS A 404 9.70 -3.37 26.90
CA LYS A 404 10.85 -3.75 26.08
C LYS A 404 10.71 -5.22 25.67
N THR A 405 11.31 -5.59 24.55
CA THR A 405 11.38 -6.98 24.09
C THR A 405 12.74 -7.27 23.48
N TYR A 406 13.05 -8.55 23.32
CA TYR A 406 14.26 -8.99 22.62
C TYR A 406 13.89 -9.55 21.24
N LEU A 407 14.55 -9.07 20.20
CA LEU A 407 14.49 -9.67 18.87
C LEU A 407 15.88 -10.15 18.46
N LYS A 408 15.93 -11.28 17.74
CA LYS A 408 17.18 -11.80 17.18
C LYS A 408 17.34 -11.19 15.79
N SER A 409 18.44 -10.46 15.57
CA SER A 409 18.76 -9.86 14.27
C SER A 409 19.06 -10.95 13.23
N GLY A 410 18.48 -10.82 12.04
CA GLY A 410 18.82 -11.56 10.83
C GLY A 410 20.09 -11.02 10.14
N GLY A 411 20.62 -9.89 10.60
CA GLY A 411 21.73 -9.17 9.99
C GLY A 411 21.28 -7.83 9.40
N GLY A 412 22.14 -6.83 9.49
CA GLY A 412 21.93 -5.47 9.00
C GLY A 412 23.11 -4.58 9.40
N ASN A 413 23.04 -3.29 9.09
CA ASN A 413 24.15 -2.36 9.33
C ASN A 413 24.28 -1.91 10.80
N LEU A 414 23.23 -2.03 11.61
CA LEU A 414 23.24 -1.66 13.03
C LEU A 414 23.45 -2.86 13.96
N TYR A 415 22.88 -4.03 13.61
CA TYR A 415 22.98 -5.24 14.41
C TYR A 415 23.45 -6.42 13.57
N ARG A 416 24.61 -6.98 13.92
CA ARG A 416 25.14 -8.21 13.33
C ARG A 416 24.14 -9.35 13.45
N LYS A 417 24.14 -10.27 12.48
CA LYS A 417 23.29 -11.47 12.47
C LYS A 417 23.47 -12.25 13.78
N GLY A 418 22.36 -12.69 14.37
CA GLY A 418 22.33 -13.43 15.62
C GLY A 418 22.25 -12.57 16.89
N THR A 419 22.51 -11.26 16.80
CA THR A 419 22.46 -10.35 17.96
C THR A 419 21.05 -10.33 18.57
N LYS A 420 20.95 -10.44 19.90
CA LYS A 420 19.69 -10.26 20.64
C LYS A 420 19.51 -8.80 21.01
N ALA A 421 18.91 -8.01 20.12
CA ALA A 421 18.66 -6.58 20.36
C ALA A 421 17.52 -6.37 21.36
N ARG A 422 17.75 -5.52 22.37
CA ARG A 422 16.74 -5.08 23.34
C ARG A 422 16.05 -3.82 22.84
N LEU A 423 14.82 -3.95 22.37
CA LEU A 423 14.08 -2.89 21.69
C LEU A 423 12.83 -2.49 22.46
N ASN A 424 12.27 -1.32 22.15
CA ASN A 424 10.91 -1.02 22.60
C ASN A 424 9.93 -1.93 21.88
N VAL A 425 8.83 -2.30 22.53
CA VAL A 425 7.75 -3.04 21.87
C VAL A 425 7.14 -2.23 20.73
N ILE A 426 7.11 -0.89 20.83
CA ILE A 426 6.89 0.00 19.70
C ILE A 426 8.18 0.79 19.48
N SER A 427 8.87 0.47 18.40
CA SER A 427 10.16 1.05 18.01
C SER A 427 10.05 1.82 16.70
N GLY A 428 10.95 2.77 16.47
CA GLY A 428 11.12 3.36 15.14
C GLY A 428 12.01 2.46 14.29
N HIS A 429 11.96 2.59 12.96
CA HIS A 429 12.87 1.86 12.08
C HIS A 429 14.34 2.04 12.47
N ARG A 430 14.75 3.28 12.74
CA ARG A 430 16.09 3.63 13.23
C ARG A 430 16.57 2.90 14.49
N ASP A 431 15.66 2.30 15.27
CA ASP A 431 16.04 1.52 16.45
C ASP A 431 16.57 0.13 16.06
N GLY A 432 16.21 -0.38 14.88
CA GLY A 432 16.62 -1.69 14.36
C GLY A 432 17.62 -1.62 13.21
N PHE A 433 17.72 -0.49 12.53
CA PHE A 433 18.60 -0.28 11.38
C PHE A 433 19.17 1.14 11.37
N SER A 434 20.36 1.38 10.81
CA SER A 434 20.89 2.74 10.65
C SER A 434 20.24 3.42 9.46
N THR A 435 19.19 4.21 9.74
CA THR A 435 18.34 4.92 8.76
C THR A 435 17.75 6.19 9.39
N ALA A 436 17.35 7.19 8.59
CA ALA A 436 16.59 8.31 9.11
C ALA A 436 15.11 7.98 9.36
N CYS A 437 14.59 6.87 8.79
CA CYS A 437 13.22 6.41 9.00
C CYS A 437 12.94 6.18 10.51
N PRO A 438 11.79 6.61 11.07
CA PRO A 438 10.59 7.16 10.42
C PRO A 438 10.58 8.68 10.25
N GLY A 439 11.75 9.31 10.21
CA GLY A 439 11.90 10.77 10.31
C GLY A 439 11.85 11.27 11.76
N TRP A 440 12.53 12.37 12.03
CA TRP A 440 12.70 12.88 13.40
C TRP A 440 11.38 13.26 14.06
N GLU A 441 10.48 13.93 13.33
CA GLU A 441 9.23 14.42 13.91
C GLU A 441 8.25 13.31 14.24
N LEU A 442 8.21 12.23 13.46
CA LEU A 442 7.40 11.04 13.79
C LEU A 442 8.06 10.21 14.90
N TYR A 443 9.37 10.03 14.86
CA TYR A 443 10.11 9.30 15.90
C TYR A 443 9.89 9.90 17.30
N ARG A 444 9.90 11.24 17.41
CA ARG A 444 9.62 11.95 18.68
C ARG A 444 8.21 11.67 19.23
N LYS A 445 7.26 11.23 18.41
CA LYS A 445 5.89 10.89 18.86
C LYS A 445 5.74 9.47 19.38
N LEU A 446 6.75 8.59 19.22
CA LEU A 446 6.62 7.19 19.61
C LEU A 446 6.41 6.99 21.12
N GLY A 447 6.98 7.85 21.97
CA GLY A 447 6.68 7.84 23.41
C GLY A 447 5.19 8.05 23.72
N LYS A 448 4.55 8.99 23.02
CA LYS A 448 3.10 9.24 23.12
C LYS A 448 2.28 8.09 22.54
N ALA A 449 2.72 7.49 21.44
CA ALA A 449 2.07 6.32 20.85
C ALA A 449 2.09 5.14 21.84
N ARG A 450 3.24 4.86 22.48
CA ARG A 450 3.38 3.82 23.51
C ARG A 450 2.43 4.01 24.68
N SER A 451 2.41 5.19 25.29
CA SER A 451 1.53 5.47 26.44
C SER A 451 0.05 5.41 26.05
N THR A 452 -0.31 5.90 24.88
CA THR A 452 -1.70 5.87 24.39
C THR A 452 -2.16 4.45 24.05
N ALA A 453 -1.30 3.65 23.42
CA ALA A 453 -1.60 2.26 23.11
C ALA A 453 -1.78 1.41 24.38
N ALA A 454 -0.93 1.61 25.39
CA ALA A 454 -1.09 0.94 26.68
C ALA A 454 -2.41 1.30 27.38
N ARG A 455 -2.81 2.58 27.35
CA ARG A 455 -4.13 2.99 27.85
C ARG A 455 -5.27 2.30 27.10
N TYR A 456 -5.18 2.17 25.76
CA TYR A 456 -6.17 1.42 24.99
C TYR A 456 -6.23 -0.06 25.39
N GLN A 457 -5.11 -0.69 25.75
CA GLN A 457 -5.09 -2.05 26.31
C GLN A 457 -5.64 -2.15 27.75
N GLY A 458 -5.87 -1.01 28.44
CA GLY A 458 -6.25 -0.98 29.85
C GLY A 458 -5.10 -1.28 30.81
N ARG A 459 -3.90 -0.76 30.50
CA ARG A 459 -2.67 -0.87 31.32
C ARG A 459 -2.23 0.46 31.92
#